data_AF-A0A2U0T0M3-F1
#
_entry.id   AF-A0A2U0T0M3-F1
#
_cell.length_a   1.000
_cell.length_b   1.000
_cell.length_c   1.000
_cell.angle_alpha   90.00
_cell.angle_beta   90.00
_cell.angle_gamma   90.00
#
_symmetry.space_group_name_H-M   'P 1'
#
loop_
_entity.id
_entity.type
_entity.pdbx_description
1 polymer ?
#
loop_
_entity_poly.entity_id
_entity_poly.type
_entity_poly.pdbx_seq_one_letter_code
_entity_poly.pdbx_strand_id
1 'polypeptide(L)' 'MNHQDERLDAWYDGSAICLIAMGEHGDPLDLADDEVRALIAKLQQCLAESEAAATDD' A
#
# COMPACT_ATOMS: atom_id res chain seq x y z
N MET A 1 -14.49 6.12 -17.54
CA MET A 1 -13.99 5.33 -16.39
C MET A 1 -13.36 6.34 -15.44
N ASN A 2 -13.97 6.56 -14.27
CA ASN A 2 -13.34 7.39 -13.23
C ASN A 2 -12.21 6.56 -12.63
N HIS A 3 -10.96 6.77 -13.07
CA HIS A 3 -9.82 6.38 -12.26
C HIS A 3 -9.88 7.24 -11.01
N GLN A 4 -10.40 6.66 -9.94
CA GLN A 4 -10.02 7.10 -8.61
C GLN A 4 -8.55 6.67 -8.51
N ASP A 5 -7.64 7.51 -9.01
CA ASP A 5 -6.21 7.37 -8.76
C ASP A 5 -6.06 7.31 -7.24
N GLU A 6 -5.88 6.10 -6.71
CA GLU A 6 -5.78 5.86 -5.28
C GLU A 6 -4.63 6.71 -4.75
N ARG A 7 -4.95 7.67 -3.85
CA ARG A 7 -3.98 8.61 -3.25
C ARG A 7 -2.80 7.87 -2.60
N LEU A 8 -3.02 6.64 -2.15
CA LEU A 8 -2.00 5.77 -1.59
C LEU A 8 -2.16 4.34 -2.10
N ASP A 9 -1.07 3.77 -2.56
CA ASP A 9 -1.01 2.39 -3.03
C ASP A 9 0.18 1.64 -2.41
N ALA A 10 0.01 0.34 -2.23
CA ALA A 10 1.03 -0.54 -1.69
C ALA A 10 0.94 -1.92 -2.37
N TRP A 11 2.09 -2.46 -2.79
CA TRP A 11 2.19 -3.81 -3.37
C TRP A 11 3.54 -4.45 -3.03
N TYR A 12 3.61 -5.78 -3.13
CA TYR A 12 4.86 -6.53 -3.04
C TYR A 12 5.38 -6.86 -4.45
N ASP A 13 6.63 -6.46 -4.75
CA ASP A 13 7.23 -6.65 -6.09
C ASP A 13 8.01 -7.97 -6.22
N GLY A 14 7.98 -8.84 -5.20
CA GLY A 14 8.78 -10.07 -5.15
C GLY A 14 10.14 -9.91 -4.44
N SER A 15 10.49 -8.70 -4.01
CA SER A 15 11.71 -8.44 -3.22
C SER A 15 11.50 -7.44 -2.09
N ALA A 16 10.65 -6.43 -2.32
CA ALA A 16 10.33 -5.41 -1.33
C ALA A 16 8.84 -5.05 -1.40
N ILE A 17 8.31 -4.54 -0.30
CA ILE A 17 7.00 -3.89 -0.26
C ILE A 17 7.20 -2.44 -0.72
N CYS A 18 6.55 -2.07 -1.81
CA CYS A 18 6.56 -0.73 -2.38
C CYS A 18 5.35 0.05 -1.90
N LEU A 19 5.56 1.33 -1.58
CA LEU A 19 4.54 2.28 -1.16
C LEU A 19 4.60 3.50 -2.08
N ILE A 20 3.49 3.83 -2.73
CA ILE A 20 3.33 5.08 -3.47
C ILE A 20 2.32 5.93 -2.73
N ALA A 21 2.67 7.19 -2.47
CA ALA A 21 1.75 8.19 -1.98
C ALA A 21 1.76 9.39 -2.94
N MET A 22 0.63 9.66 -3.58
CA MET A 22 0.45 10.78 -4.50
C MET A 22 -0.41 11.86 -3.84
N GLY A 23 0.19 13.03 -3.60
CA GLY A 23 -0.53 14.20 -3.11
C GLY A 23 -0.93 15.11 -4.27
N GLU A 24 -2.23 15.33 -4.50
CA GLU A 24 -2.68 16.34 -5.47
C GLU A 24 -2.55 17.78 -4.93
N HIS A 25 -2.62 17.99 -3.61
CA HIS A 25 -2.29 19.24 -2.90
C HIS A 25 -2.19 18.92 -1.39
N GLY A 26 -1.01 18.99 -0.77
CA GLY A 26 -0.82 18.72 0.67
C GLY A 26 0.22 17.65 0.98
N ASP A 27 0.34 17.27 2.25
CA ASP A 27 1.20 16.16 2.68
C ASP A 27 0.57 14.84 2.21
N PRO A 28 1.26 14.03 1.38
CA PRO A 28 0.74 12.77 0.86
C PRO A 28 0.42 11.75 1.96
N LEU A 29 0.85 11.98 3.21
CA LEU A 29 0.56 11.14 4.37
C LEU A 29 -0.50 11.74 5.31
N ASP A 30 -1.15 12.85 4.93
CA ASP A 30 -2.32 13.37 5.64
C ASP A 30 -3.55 12.53 5.30
N LEU A 31 -3.70 11.45 6.08
CA LEU A 31 -4.71 10.42 5.92
C LEU A 31 -5.72 10.48 7.07
N ALA A 32 -7.00 10.40 6.75
CA ALA A 32 -8.03 10.17 7.75
C ALA A 32 -7.89 8.77 8.38
N ASP A 33 -8.47 8.55 9.56
CA ASP A 33 -8.40 7.27 10.27
C ASP A 33 -8.80 6.06 9.41
N ASP A 34 -9.84 6.21 8.59
CA ASP A 34 -10.30 5.14 7.68
C ASP A 34 -9.30 4.86 6.55
N GLU A 35 -8.62 5.90 6.03
CA GLU A 35 -7.57 5.75 5.02
C GLU A 35 -6.33 5.07 5.62
N VAL A 36 -5.96 5.41 6.86
CA VAL A 36 -4.88 4.75 7.60
C VAL A 36 -5.19 3.27 7.82
N ARG A 37 -6.42 2.92 8.19
CA ARG A 37 -6.84 1.52 8.37
C ARG A 37 -6.79 0.74 7.06
N ALA A 38 -7.24 1.34 5.96
CA ALA A 38 -7.16 0.72 4.64
C ALA A 38 -5.70 0.46 4.23
N LEU A 39 -4.81 1.42 4.45
CA LEU A 39 -3.38 1.27 4.19
C LEU A 39 -2.77 0.13 5.02
N ILE A 40 -3.06 0.07 6.31
CA ILE A 40 -2.56 -1.00 7.19
C ILE A 40 -3.01 -2.37 6.68
N ALA A 41 -4.29 -2.52 6.30
CA ALA A 41 -4.79 -3.78 5.77
C ALA A 41 -4.05 -4.20 4.48
N LYS A 42 -3.76 -3.24 3.59
CA LYS A 42 -3.01 -3.48 2.36
C LYS A 42 -1.56 -3.88 2.65
N LEU A 43 -0.90 -3.18 3.57
CA LEU A 43 0.45 -3.51 4.01
C LEU A 43 0.55 -4.90 4.67
N GLN A 44 -0.43 -5.27 5.48
CA GLN A 44 -0.51 -6.60 6.08
C GLN A 44 -0.66 -7.70 5.02
N GLN A 45 -1.42 -7.44 3.94
CA GLN A 45 -1.52 -8.35 2.81
C GLN A 45 -0.18 -8.50 2.08
N CYS A 46 0.49 -7.40 1.74
CA CYS A 46 1.80 -7.45 1.08
C CYS A 46 2.86 -8.16 1.93
N LEU A 47 2.81 -8.00 3.26
CA LEU A 47 3.71 -8.69 4.17
C LEU A 47 3.46 -10.21 4.15
N ALA A 48 2.20 -10.64 4.21
CA ALA A 48 1.85 -12.05 4.13
C ALA A 48 2.29 -12.67 2.79
N GLU A 49 2.16 -11.94 1.68
CA GLU A 49 2.67 -12.37 0.37
C GLU A 49 4.20 -12.51 0.35
N SER A 50 4.92 -11.55 0.95
CA SER A 50 6.38 -11.61 1.07
C SER A 50 6.85 -12.78 1.94
N GLU A 51 6.16 -13.07 3.03
CA GLU A 51 6.49 -14.19 3.92
C GLU A 51 6.19 -15.54 3.28
N ALA A 52 5.08 -15.64 2.54
CA ALA A 52 4.75 -16.83 1.75
C ALA A 52 5.80 -17.09 0.65
N ALA A 53 6.27 -16.04 -0.03
CA ALA A 53 7.34 -16.17 -1.03
C ALA A 53 8.68 -16.63 -0.41
N ALA A 54 8.98 -16.20 0.83
CA ALA A 54 10.19 -16.59 1.55
C ALA A 54 10.16 -18.02 2.14
N THR A 55 8.99 -18.68 2.15
CA THR A 55 8.84 -20.06 2.65
C THR A 55 8.82 -21.12 1.55
N ASP A 56 8.83 -20.70 0.28
CA ASP A 56 8.91 -21.56 -0.91
C ASP A 56 10.36 -21.73 -1.45
N ASP A 57 11.35 -21.02 -0.85
CA ASP A 57 12.80 -21.14 -1.12
C ASP A 57 13.49 -22.11 -0.13
#